data_AF-A0A455US72-F1
#
_entry.id   AF-A0A455US72-F1
#
_cell.length_a   1.000
_cell.length_b   1.000
_cell.length_c   1.000
_cell.angle_alpha   90.00
_cell.angle_beta   90.00
_cell.angle_gamma   90.00
#
_symmetry.space_group_name_H-M   'P 1'
#
loop_
_entity.id
_entity.type
_entity.pdbx_description
1 polymer ?
#
loop_
_entity_poly.entity_id
_entity_poly.type
_entity_poly.pdbx_seq_one_letter_code
_entity_poly.pdbx_strand_id
1 'polypeptide(L)'
;MFNEEQLADPLTEAAKPPVLEAQPEPVQFVARLIEASGIPLSWGGDKAYYRPSTDGIRLPRPEQFHEVSEIAATGLHELIHATGAPSRLNRDKSDRAREEVVVEAGAWLAAMRFGLLLPRKLGVPPHWMGFTAQR
;
A
#
# COMPACT_ATOMS: atom_id res chain seq x y z
N MET A 1 -0.12 -21.23 19.25
CA MET A 1 -0.60 -20.06 20.03
C MET A 1 -2.10 -19.98 19.88
N PHE A 2 -2.80 -19.51 20.90
CA PHE A 2 -4.24 -19.24 20.88
C PHE A 2 -4.45 -17.72 20.96
N ASN A 3 -5.43 -17.17 20.25
CA ASN A 3 -5.79 -15.76 20.38
C ASN A 3 -6.61 -15.53 21.66
N GLU A 4 -6.82 -14.27 22.06
CA GLU A 4 -7.57 -13.95 23.28
C GLU A 4 -8.99 -14.51 23.26
N GLU A 5 -9.67 -14.51 22.11
CA GLU A 5 -11.01 -15.12 21.96
C GLU A 5 -11.02 -16.63 22.19
N GLN A 6 -9.95 -17.33 21.83
CA GLN A 6 -9.79 -18.77 22.06
C GLN A 6 -9.46 -19.10 23.52
N LEU A 7 -9.02 -18.11 24.31
CA LEU A 7 -8.66 -18.24 25.73
C LEU A 7 -9.66 -17.58 26.67
N ALA A 8 -10.54 -16.72 26.16
CA ALA A 8 -11.52 -15.98 26.94
C ALA A 8 -12.58 -16.92 27.51
N ASP A 9 -12.83 -16.82 28.81
CA ASP A 9 -14.07 -17.31 29.39
C ASP A 9 -15.22 -16.55 28.71
N PRO A 10 -16.26 -17.22 28.17
CA PRO A 10 -17.39 -16.57 27.52
C PRO A 10 -18.13 -15.55 28.40
N LEU A 11 -17.84 -15.49 29.70
CA LEU A 11 -18.34 -14.48 30.65
C LEU A 11 -17.44 -13.25 30.82
N THR A 12 -16.25 -13.23 30.23
CA THR A 12 -15.31 -12.09 30.33
C THR A 12 -15.45 -11.19 29.12
N GLU A 13 -15.79 -9.93 29.34
CA GLU A 13 -15.91 -8.95 28.26
C GLU A 13 -14.51 -8.61 27.70
N ALA A 14 -14.33 -8.82 26.39
CA ALA A 14 -13.08 -8.50 25.72
C ALA A 14 -12.81 -6.99 25.78
N ALA A 15 -11.55 -6.62 26.05
CA ALA A 15 -11.15 -5.22 26.03
C ALA A 15 -11.42 -4.64 24.63
N LYS A 16 -12.22 -3.57 24.57
CA LYS A 16 -12.46 -2.87 23.31
C LYS A 16 -11.13 -2.41 22.73
N PRO A 17 -10.82 -2.69 21.45
CA PRO A 17 -9.58 -2.22 20.86
C PRO A 17 -9.50 -0.69 21.00
N PRO A 18 -8.30 -0.15 21.30
CA PRO A 18 -8.13 1.28 21.47
C PRO A 18 -8.64 2.00 20.21
N VAL A 19 -9.45 3.03 20.42
CA VAL A 19 -9.89 3.90 19.33
C VAL A 19 -8.64 4.58 18.79
N LEU A 20 -8.30 4.31 17.54
CA LEU A 20 -7.19 4.96 16.87
C LEU A 20 -7.45 6.48 16.84
N GLU A 21 -6.50 7.28 17.31
CA GLU A 21 -6.60 8.74 17.31
C GLU A 21 -6.85 9.30 15.91
N ALA A 22 -7.28 10.57 15.82
CA ALA A 22 -7.57 11.25 14.57
C ALA A 22 -6.42 11.08 13.57
N GLN A 23 -6.72 10.35 12.49
CA GLN A 23 -5.74 10.02 11.48
C GLN A 23 -5.38 11.29 10.68
N PRO A 24 -4.10 11.53 10.36
CA PRO A 24 -3.78 12.50 9.33
C PRO A 24 -4.50 12.11 8.03
N GLU A 25 -4.91 13.11 7.24
CA GLU A 25 -5.47 12.88 5.90
C GLU A 25 -4.59 11.84 5.15
N PRO A 26 -5.11 10.65 4.82
CA PRO A 26 -4.31 9.50 4.39
C PRO A 26 -3.33 9.81 3.26
N VAL A 27 -3.76 10.65 2.31
CA VAL A 27 -2.94 11.08 1.18
C VAL A 27 -1.76 11.92 1.61
N GLN A 28 -1.97 12.88 2.50
CA GLN A 28 -0.89 13.72 2.98
C GLN A 28 0.10 12.92 3.81
N PHE A 29 -0.38 11.94 4.58
CA PHE A 29 0.48 11.03 5.33
C PHE A 29 1.35 10.18 4.40
N VAL A 30 0.75 9.54 3.39
CA VAL A 30 1.50 8.72 2.43
C VAL A 30 2.49 9.56 1.62
N ALA A 31 2.11 10.77 1.20
CA ALA A 31 3.02 11.69 0.52
C ALA A 31 4.24 12.04 1.39
N ARG A 32 4.02 12.37 2.68
CA ARG A 32 5.11 12.61 3.64
C ARG A 32 5.95 11.36 3.90
N LEU A 33 5.35 10.18 3.93
CA LEU A 33 6.06 8.93 4.11
C LEU A 33 6.98 8.63 2.93
N ILE A 34 6.51 8.83 1.70
CA ILE A 34 7.33 8.69 0.49
C ILE A 34 8.46 9.72 0.50
N GLU A 35 8.17 10.98 0.80
CA GLU A 35 9.19 12.03 0.90
C GLU A 35 10.25 11.69 1.96
N ALA A 36 9.84 11.26 3.16
CA ALA A 36 10.74 10.84 4.23
C ALA A 36 11.58 9.60 3.88
N SER A 37 11.12 8.76 2.94
CA SER A 37 11.89 7.62 2.44
C SER A 37 13.04 8.01 1.49
N GLY A 38 13.09 9.27 1.06
CA GLY A 38 14.07 9.78 0.10
C GLY A 38 13.81 9.35 -1.36
N ILE A 39 12.67 8.70 -1.64
CA ILE A 39 12.27 8.29 -2.99
C ILE A 39 11.54 9.47 -3.66
N PRO A 40 12.01 9.96 -4.83
CA PRO A 40 11.33 11.01 -5.58
C PRO A 40 9.89 10.63 -5.92
N LEU A 41 8.94 11.51 -5.58
CA LEU A 41 7.54 11.41 -5.94
C LEU A 41 7.20 12.45 -7.01
N SER A 42 6.52 12.01 -8.07
CA SER A 42 5.99 12.91 -9.10
C SER A 42 4.54 12.58 -9.45
N TRP A 43 3.80 13.59 -9.90
CA TRP A 43 2.38 13.50 -10.24
C TRP A 43 2.14 13.61 -11.76
N GLY A 44 1.13 12.90 -12.25
CA GLY A 44 0.59 13.00 -13.61
C GLY A 44 0.75 11.74 -14.48
N GLY A 45 0.22 11.78 -15.70
CA GLY A 45 0.07 10.59 -16.54
C GLY A 45 -1.12 9.74 -16.08
N ASP A 46 -1.36 8.62 -16.76
CA ASP A 46 -2.60 7.84 -16.59
C ASP A 46 -2.45 6.60 -15.70
N LYS A 47 -1.23 6.35 -15.20
CA LYS A 47 -0.91 5.15 -14.41
C LYS A 47 0.05 5.45 -13.27
N ALA A 48 -0.15 4.75 -12.16
CA ALA A 48 0.82 4.70 -11.07
C ALA A 48 1.90 3.65 -11.37
N TYR A 49 3.12 3.93 -10.95
CA TYR A 49 4.23 2.97 -10.98
C TYR A 49 5.45 3.50 -10.19
N TYR A 50 6.19 2.58 -9.59
CA TYR A 50 7.60 2.73 -9.27
C TYR A 50 8.44 2.43 -10.52
N ARG A 51 9.38 3.32 -10.86
CA ARG A 51 10.29 3.16 -11.99
C ARG A 51 11.70 2.83 -11.50
N PRO A 52 12.19 1.58 -11.69
CA PRO A 52 13.53 1.20 -11.25
C PRO A 52 14.67 1.99 -11.90
N SER A 53 14.53 2.40 -13.16
CA SER A 53 15.60 3.09 -13.91
C SER A 53 15.90 4.51 -13.41
N THR A 54 14.92 5.17 -12.78
CA THR A 54 15.08 6.52 -12.21
C THR A 54 14.89 6.53 -10.69
N ASP A 55 14.73 5.35 -10.10
CA ASP A 55 14.47 5.15 -8.68
C ASP A 55 13.37 6.10 -8.11
N GLY A 56 12.22 6.18 -8.78
CA GLY A 56 11.18 7.16 -8.41
C GLY A 56 9.76 6.63 -8.59
N ILE A 57 8.83 7.23 -7.85
CA ILE A 57 7.40 6.90 -7.88
C ILE A 57 6.66 7.94 -8.73
N ARG A 58 5.75 7.45 -9.56
CA ARG A 58 4.79 8.24 -10.33
C ARG A 58 3.39 7.89 -9.87
N LEU A 59 2.58 8.90 -9.54
CA LEU A 59 1.15 8.74 -9.29
C LEU A 59 0.33 9.55 -10.31
N PRO A 60 -0.84 9.07 -10.77
CA PRO A 60 -1.81 9.88 -11.51
C PRO A 60 -2.23 11.10 -10.70
N ARG A 61 -2.79 12.12 -11.36
CA ARG A 61 -3.28 13.30 -10.63
C ARG A 61 -4.43 12.90 -9.69
N PRO A 62 -4.58 13.55 -8.52
CA PRO A 62 -5.64 13.22 -7.56
C PRO A 62 -7.04 13.17 -8.16
N GLU A 63 -7.33 14.01 -9.17
CA GLU A 63 -8.65 14.07 -9.83
C GLU A 63 -8.98 12.82 -10.66
N GLN A 64 -8.00 11.95 -10.91
CA GLN A 64 -8.17 10.69 -11.64
C GLN A 64 -8.59 9.52 -10.74
N PHE A 65 -8.63 9.72 -9.41
CA PHE A 65 -9.05 8.73 -8.43
C PHE A 65 -10.51 8.95 -8.03
N HIS A 66 -11.22 7.87 -7.69
CA HIS A 66 -12.60 7.96 -7.22
C HIS A 66 -12.66 8.35 -5.75
N GLU A 67 -11.71 7.87 -4.95
CA GLU A 67 -11.66 8.10 -3.51
C GLU A 67 -10.26 8.47 -3.04
N VAL A 68 -10.18 9.30 -1.99
CA VAL A 68 -8.90 9.74 -1.37
C VAL A 68 -8.10 8.54 -0.83
N SER A 69 -8.78 7.50 -0.36
CA SER A 69 -8.15 6.27 0.14
C SER A 69 -7.44 5.48 -0.97
N GLU A 70 -7.89 5.58 -2.22
CA GLU A 70 -7.25 4.91 -3.37
C GLU A 70 -5.87 5.51 -3.67
N ILE A 71 -5.72 6.83 -3.50
CA ILE A 71 -4.44 7.52 -3.68
C ILE A 71 -3.44 7.02 -2.63
N ALA A 72 -3.85 6.95 -1.36
CA ALA A 72 -3.01 6.48 -0.27
C ALA A 72 -2.60 5.01 -0.45
N ALA A 73 -3.56 4.15 -0.84
CA ALA A 73 -3.32 2.74 -1.15
C ALA A 73 -2.31 2.57 -2.29
N THR A 74 -2.52 3.30 -3.38
CA THR A 74 -1.66 3.26 -4.56
C THR A 74 -0.25 3.76 -4.23
N GLY A 75 -0.13 4.86 -3.49
CA GLY A 75 1.16 5.39 -3.05
C GLY A 75 1.95 4.39 -2.17
N LEU A 76 1.27 3.70 -1.24
CA LEU A 76 1.91 2.66 -0.43
C LEU A 76 2.34 1.45 -1.27
N HIS A 77 1.51 0.99 -2.18
CA HIS A 77 1.85 -0.11 -3.10
C HIS A 77 3.15 0.22 -3.86
N GLU A 78 3.22 1.39 -4.50
CA GLU A 78 4.43 1.81 -5.23
C GLU A 78 5.63 2.03 -4.31
N LEU A 79 5.42 2.48 -3.08
CA LEU A 79 6.48 2.59 -2.08
C LEU A 79 7.05 1.21 -1.73
N ILE A 80 6.21 0.18 -1.57
CA ILE A 80 6.71 -1.18 -1.32
C ILE A 80 7.46 -1.73 -2.53
N HIS A 81 6.99 -1.48 -3.77
CA HIS A 81 7.79 -1.78 -4.96
C HIS A 81 9.17 -1.12 -4.89
N ALA A 82 9.22 0.15 -4.51
CA ALA A 82 10.47 0.88 -4.39
C ALA A 82 11.41 0.18 -3.39
N THR A 83 10.96 -0.26 -2.21
CA THR A 83 11.83 -0.96 -1.23
C THR A 83 12.58 -2.17 -1.81
N GLY A 84 12.11 -2.76 -2.90
CA GLY A 84 12.73 -3.91 -3.57
C GLY A 84 13.95 -3.59 -4.45
N ALA A 85 14.31 -2.32 -4.65
CA ALA A 85 15.43 -1.96 -5.52
C ALA A 85 16.79 -2.48 -5.04
N PRO A 86 17.79 -2.58 -5.95
CA PRO A 86 19.12 -3.11 -5.61
C PRO A 86 19.85 -2.36 -4.49
N SER A 87 19.62 -1.05 -4.37
CA SER A 87 20.19 -0.20 -3.31
C SER A 87 19.50 -0.36 -1.94
N ARG A 88 18.41 -1.13 -1.87
CA ARG A 88 17.57 -1.32 -0.69
C ARG A 88 17.50 -2.81 -0.34
N LEU A 89 16.31 -3.42 -0.34
CA LEU A 89 16.16 -4.83 0.04
C LEU A 89 16.66 -5.80 -1.03
N ASN A 90 16.93 -5.31 -2.24
CA ASN A 90 17.45 -6.09 -3.36
C ASN A 90 16.69 -7.41 -3.56
N ARG A 91 15.35 -7.33 -3.54
CA ARG A 91 14.49 -8.52 -3.68
C ARG A 91 14.62 -9.11 -5.09
N ASP A 92 14.59 -10.44 -5.15
CA ASP A 92 14.41 -11.17 -6.41
C ASP A 92 13.00 -10.88 -6.96
N LYS A 93 12.97 -10.32 -8.17
CA LYS A 93 11.76 -9.90 -8.89
C LYS A 93 11.59 -10.68 -10.20
N SER A 94 12.26 -11.83 -10.32
CA SER A 94 12.16 -12.71 -11.50
C SER A 94 10.74 -13.31 -11.65
N ASP A 95 10.10 -13.61 -10.53
CA ASP A 95 8.68 -13.97 -10.46
C ASP A 95 7.84 -12.74 -10.09
N ARG A 96 7.19 -12.17 -11.11
CA ARG A 96 6.34 -10.99 -10.91
C ARG A 96 5.17 -11.28 -9.97
N ALA A 97 4.51 -12.43 -10.08
CA ALA A 97 3.33 -12.72 -9.26
C ALA A 97 3.71 -12.80 -7.78
N ARG A 98 4.87 -13.39 -7.48
CA ARG A 98 5.41 -13.42 -6.12
C ARG A 98 5.75 -12.02 -5.60
N GLU A 99 6.33 -11.15 -6.42
CA GLU A 99 6.63 -9.77 -6.01
C GLU A 99 5.35 -8.98 -5.72
N GLU A 100 4.32 -9.09 -6.56
CA GLU A 100 3.03 -8.42 -6.33
C GLU A 100 2.39 -8.86 -5.01
N VAL A 101 2.48 -10.14 -4.63
CA VAL A 101 2.00 -10.63 -3.31
C VAL A 101 2.76 -9.97 -2.16
N VAL A 102 4.09 -9.85 -2.27
CA VAL A 102 4.93 -9.17 -1.27
C VAL A 102 4.55 -7.70 -1.17
N VAL A 103 4.29 -7.07 -2.31
CA VAL A 103 3.97 -5.64 -2.41
C VAL A 103 2.61 -5.34 -1.79
N GLU A 104 1.59 -6.10 -2.17
CA GLU A 104 0.23 -6.02 -1.61
C GLU A 104 0.24 -6.26 -0.10
N ALA A 105 0.84 -7.36 0.37
CA ALA A 105 0.92 -7.66 1.79
C ALA A 105 1.69 -6.58 2.56
N GLY A 106 2.78 -6.05 1.99
CA GLY A 106 3.54 -4.95 2.57
C GLY A 106 2.73 -3.66 2.68
N ALA A 107 1.93 -3.33 1.66
CA ALA A 107 1.08 -2.15 1.66
C ALA A 107 -0.01 -2.26 2.73
N TRP A 108 -0.64 -3.43 2.88
CA TRP A 108 -1.60 -3.71 3.95
C TRP A 108 -0.96 -3.59 5.34
N LEU A 109 0.21 -4.19 5.55
CA LEU A 109 0.90 -4.12 6.84
C LEU A 109 1.34 -2.69 7.19
N ALA A 110 1.82 -1.92 6.21
CA ALA A 110 2.14 -0.52 6.38
C ALA A 110 0.90 0.30 6.74
N ALA A 111 -0.21 0.08 6.03
CA ALA A 111 -1.46 0.75 6.32
C ALA A 111 -1.99 0.43 7.72
N MET A 112 -2.00 -0.85 8.13
CA MET A 112 -2.37 -1.27 9.49
C MET A 112 -1.48 -0.63 10.54
N ARG A 113 -0.16 -0.59 10.31
CA ARG A 113 0.82 0.01 11.22
C ARG A 113 0.57 1.50 11.47
N PHE A 114 0.06 2.19 10.46
CA PHE A 114 -0.19 3.64 10.48
C PHE A 114 -1.66 4.01 10.59
N GLY A 115 -2.56 3.05 10.79
CA GLY A 115 -3.98 3.35 10.98
C GLY A 115 -4.75 3.74 9.72
N LEU A 116 -4.21 3.46 8.55
CA LEU A 116 -4.82 3.80 7.27
C LEU A 116 -5.82 2.72 6.86
N LEU A 117 -7.05 3.13 6.58
CA LEU A 117 -8.04 2.26 5.96
C LEU A 117 -7.79 2.22 4.45
N LEU A 118 -7.24 1.10 3.97
CA LEU A 118 -7.18 0.84 2.54
C LEU A 118 -8.54 0.33 2.05
N PRO A 119 -8.95 0.67 0.82
CA PRO A 119 -10.14 0.09 0.23
C PRO A 119 -10.04 -1.45 0.19
N ARG A 120 -11.18 -2.14 0.35
CA ARG A 120 -11.29 -3.62 0.45
C ARG A 120 -10.67 -4.37 -0.73
N LYS A 121 -10.62 -3.75 -1.90
CA LYS A 121 -9.62 -4.03 -2.91
C LYS A 121 -8.69 -2.81 -2.89
N LEU A 122 -7.37 -3.00 -2.74
CA LEU A 122 -6.47 -2.02 -3.33
C LEU A 122 -6.93 -1.89 -4.77
N GLY A 123 -7.50 -0.74 -5.12
CA GLY A 123 -8.24 -0.56 -6.36
C GLY A 123 -7.31 -0.83 -7.50
N VAL A 124 -7.30 -2.08 -7.98
CA VAL A 124 -6.58 -2.45 -9.18
C VAL A 124 -7.33 -1.69 -10.28
N PRO A 125 -6.76 -0.63 -10.86
CA PRO A 125 -7.49 0.18 -11.80
C PRO A 125 -7.93 -0.72 -12.96
N PRO A 126 -9.06 -0.46 -13.65
CA PRO A 126 -9.59 -1.36 -14.69
C PRO A 126 -8.57 -1.82 -15.74
N HIS A 127 -7.48 -1.07 -15.97
CA HIS A 127 -6.39 -1.47 -16.86
C HIS A 127 -5.49 -2.61 -16.35
N TRP A 128 -5.65 -3.07 -15.11
CA TRP A 128 -4.97 -4.27 -14.57
C TRP A 128 -5.76 -5.56 -14.80
N MET A 129 -7.08 -5.50 -15.08
CA MET A 129 -7.85 -6.66 -15.56
C MET A 129 -7.42 -7.11 -16.97
N GLY A 130 -6.53 -6.36 -17.63
CA GLY A 130 -5.92 -6.74 -18.91
C GLY A 130 -4.78 -7.78 -18.80
N PHE A 131 -4.33 -8.16 -17.60
CA PHE A 131 -3.21 -9.09 -17.43
C PHE A 131 -3.60 -10.56 -17.21
N THR A 132 -4.89 -10.92 -17.23
CA THR A 132 -5.34 -12.32 -17.28
C THR A 132 -5.81 -12.79 -18.65
N ALA A 133 -5.72 -11.97 -19.70
CA ALA A 133 -5.97 -12.42 -21.07
C ALA A 133 -5.34 -11.47 -22.10
N GLN A 134 -4.14 -11.82 -22.60
CA GLN A 134 -3.83 -11.87 -24.04
C GLN A 134 -2.36 -12.25 -24.31
N ARG A 135 -2.23 -13.46 -24.88
CA ARG A 135 -1.11 -14.09 -25.61
C ARG A 135 0.15 -14.49 -24.84
#